data_AF-A0A7J2XBS0-F1
#
_entry.id   AF-A0A7J2XBS0-F1
#
_cell.length_a   1.000
_cell.length_b   1.000
_cell.length_c   1.000
_cell.angle_alpha   90.00
_cell.angle_beta   90.00
_cell.angle_gamma   90.00
#
_symmetry.space_group_name_H-M   'P 1'
#
loop_
_entity.id
_entity.type
_entity.pdbx_description
1 polymer ?
#
loop_
_entity_poly.entity_id
_entity_poly.type
_entity_poly.pdbx_seq_one_letter_code
_entity_poly.pdbx_strand_id
1 'polypeptide(L)'
;MAEEREKSKLFALKPIIERWPAVARPEGYVPFKTKLFWTILCLIIYYVLTQITIYGLSPGVIDLFAGFRAVMAGASGSLAHLGIGPIVTASIILQLFVGAKIINLDLTKSEDKMIYQGFQKILIIIMIFVEAIPQVFGYLKPSDAFIDAVGLGMARTLIVLQLFMGALIIYLMDELISKWGIGSGVSLFIAAGVSEAIVTGLFNWLPANPNMPVSMQNPPAGLIPGSYYIASQYTVGGLVERGYGDILIFHANSIIALIGTLIIFFFVAYAESSRIELPLAHGLARGARGRYPIRLIYASNIPVILMSALLANINMFALLLYHSDVPLLGKNWWLGAYPEGHSRPTMGAVWYLSPLNGITGWLLPMLGFRVAGDTH
;
A
#
# COMPACT_ATOMS: atom_id res chain seq x y z
N MET A 1 -12.64 -7.77 -48.39
CA MET A 1 -11.28 -8.03 -47.86
C MET A 1 -11.05 -7.01 -46.75
N ALA A 2 -11.44 -7.36 -45.52
CA ALA A 2 -11.22 -6.51 -44.37
C ALA A 2 -9.83 -6.85 -43.82
N GLU A 3 -8.98 -5.84 -43.68
CA GLU A 3 -7.63 -5.94 -43.15
C GLU A 3 -7.58 -6.88 -41.93
N GLU A 4 -6.78 -7.94 -42.05
CA GLU A 4 -6.27 -8.69 -40.89
C GLU A 4 -5.47 -7.70 -40.05
N ARG A 5 -6.13 -7.01 -39.11
CA ARG A 5 -5.44 -6.27 -38.06
C ARG A 5 -4.52 -7.27 -37.37
N GLU A 6 -3.21 -7.07 -37.52
CA GLU A 6 -2.16 -7.90 -36.94
C GLU A 6 -2.55 -8.31 -35.52
N LYS A 7 -2.74 -9.61 -35.29
CA LYS A 7 -2.98 -10.16 -33.95
C LYS A 7 -1.86 -9.68 -33.04
N SER A 8 -2.21 -9.13 -31.87
CA SER A 8 -1.25 -8.60 -30.91
C SER A 8 -0.11 -9.58 -30.64
N LYS A 9 1.14 -9.09 -30.57
CA LYS A 9 2.34 -9.92 -30.32
C LYS A 9 2.24 -10.76 -29.03
N LEU A 10 1.30 -10.43 -28.15
CA LEU A 10 0.95 -11.17 -26.92
C LEU A 10 0.34 -12.56 -27.18
N PHE A 11 -0.24 -12.80 -28.36
CA PHE A 11 -0.73 -14.13 -28.73
C PHE A 11 0.42 -15.17 -28.80
N ALA A 12 1.68 -14.74 -28.95
CA ALA A 12 2.83 -15.62 -28.88
C ALA A 12 3.04 -16.24 -27.49
N LEU A 13 2.51 -15.62 -26.42
CA LEU A 13 2.59 -16.11 -25.04
C LEU A 13 1.42 -17.03 -24.65
N LYS A 14 0.46 -17.27 -25.57
CA LYS A 14 -0.67 -18.19 -25.37
C LYS A 14 -0.28 -19.57 -24.77
N PRO A 15 0.78 -20.27 -25.21
CA PRO A 15 1.15 -21.56 -24.62
C PRO A 15 1.63 -21.49 -23.16
N ILE A 16 2.17 -20.35 -22.73
CA ILE A 16 2.59 -20.12 -21.34
C ILE A 16 1.37 -19.76 -20.49
N ILE A 17 0.47 -18.94 -21.04
CA ILE A 17 -0.78 -18.52 -20.38
C ILE A 17 -1.70 -19.71 -20.09
N GLU A 18 -1.84 -20.65 -21.03
CA GLU A 18 -2.73 -21.82 -20.88
C GLU A 18 -2.22 -22.84 -19.86
N ARG A 19 -0.91 -22.88 -19.59
CA ARG A 19 -0.28 -23.81 -18.62
C ARG A 19 -0.07 -23.18 -17.25
N TRP A 20 -0.40 -21.90 -17.08
CA TRP A 20 -0.14 -21.19 -15.83
C TRP A 20 -1.10 -21.63 -14.72
N PRO A 21 -0.62 -21.88 -13.49
CA PRO A 21 -1.49 -22.21 -12.37
C PRO A 21 -2.49 -21.08 -12.12
N ALA A 22 -3.77 -21.40 -12.19
CA ALA A 22 -4.86 -20.48 -11.98
C ALA A 22 -5.90 -21.10 -11.03
N VAL A 23 -6.47 -20.28 -10.16
CA VAL A 23 -7.56 -20.72 -9.29
C VAL A 23 -8.79 -21.03 -10.15
N ALA A 24 -9.41 -22.20 -10.01
CA ALA A 24 -10.61 -22.50 -10.77
C ALA A 24 -11.75 -21.52 -10.40
N ARG A 25 -12.49 -21.05 -11.40
CA ARG A 25 -13.73 -20.29 -11.15
C ARG A 25 -14.81 -21.27 -10.67
N PRO A 26 -15.68 -20.89 -9.74
CA PRO A 26 -16.77 -21.75 -9.32
C PRO A 26 -17.72 -22.03 -10.49
N GLU A 27 -18.09 -23.29 -10.68
CA GLU A 27 -18.98 -23.74 -11.77
C GLU A 27 -20.45 -23.33 -11.55
N GLY A 28 -20.82 -23.05 -10.29
CA GLY A 28 -22.17 -22.69 -9.89
C GLY A 28 -22.24 -21.52 -8.91
N TYR A 29 -23.45 -21.22 -8.45
CA TYR A 29 -23.68 -20.18 -7.46
C TYR A 29 -23.01 -20.56 -6.12
N VAL A 30 -22.11 -19.69 -5.64
CA VAL A 30 -21.47 -19.86 -4.34
C VAL A 30 -22.34 -19.22 -3.25
N PRO A 31 -22.79 -19.97 -2.22
CA PRO A 31 -23.56 -19.43 -1.11
C PRO A 31 -22.81 -18.33 -0.36
N PHE A 32 -23.54 -17.34 0.18
CA PHE A 32 -22.95 -16.23 0.92
C PHE A 32 -22.05 -16.68 2.09
N LYS A 33 -22.45 -17.71 2.83
CA LYS A 33 -21.66 -18.27 3.94
C LYS A 33 -20.28 -18.75 3.48
N THR A 34 -20.20 -19.40 2.32
CA THR A 34 -18.94 -19.87 1.73
C THR A 34 -18.08 -18.69 1.29
N LYS A 35 -18.68 -17.66 0.67
CA LYS A 35 -17.94 -16.44 0.32
C LYS A 35 -17.35 -15.74 1.53
N LEU A 36 -18.15 -15.63 2.60
CA LEU A 36 -17.73 -15.03 3.86
C LEU A 36 -16.60 -15.84 4.51
N PHE A 37 -16.72 -17.18 4.53
CA PHE A 37 -15.68 -18.06 5.07
C PHE A 37 -14.34 -17.86 4.37
N TRP A 38 -14.30 -17.87 3.03
CA TRP A 38 -13.06 -17.63 2.28
C TRP A 38 -12.49 -16.23 2.51
N THR A 39 -13.36 -15.23 2.60
CA THR A 39 -12.95 -13.84 2.86
C THR A 39 -12.30 -13.71 4.24
N ILE A 40 -12.90 -14.28 5.28
CA ILE A 40 -12.37 -14.26 6.65
C ILE A 40 -11.08 -15.08 6.75
N LEU A 41 -11.04 -16.26 6.13
CA LEU A 41 -9.86 -17.12 6.14
C LEU A 41 -8.65 -16.41 5.52
N CYS A 42 -8.83 -15.79 4.35
CA CYS A 42 -7.77 -15.00 3.73
C CYS A 42 -7.36 -13.81 4.59
N LEU A 43 -8.30 -13.13 5.24
CA LEU A 43 -7.98 -11.99 6.11
C LEU A 43 -7.16 -12.42 7.35
N ILE A 44 -7.43 -13.59 7.92
CA ILE A 44 -6.61 -14.17 9.00
C ILE A 44 -5.20 -14.47 8.49
N ILE A 45 -5.08 -15.14 7.34
CA ILE A 45 -3.76 -15.45 6.75
C ILE A 45 -2.99 -14.16 6.45
N TYR A 46 -3.66 -13.13 5.93
CA TYR A 46 -3.05 -11.82 5.68
C TYR A 46 -2.44 -11.22 6.95
N TYR A 47 -3.17 -11.18 8.06
CA TYR A 47 -2.62 -10.69 9.33
C TYR A 47 -1.51 -11.56 9.89
N VAL A 48 -1.55 -12.88 9.68
CA VAL A 48 -0.41 -13.73 10.06
C VAL A 48 0.83 -13.38 9.23
N LEU A 49 0.68 -13.14 7.93
CA LEU A 49 1.79 -12.76 7.04
C LEU A 49 2.40 -11.40 7.37
N THR A 50 1.60 -10.43 7.85
CA THR A 50 2.11 -9.11 8.26
C THR A 50 2.93 -9.17 9.56
N GLN A 51 2.72 -10.19 10.39
CA GLN A 51 3.41 -10.37 11.68
C GLN A 51 4.65 -11.27 11.59
N ILE A 52 4.76 -12.12 10.57
CA ILE A 52 5.95 -12.95 10.36
C ILE A 52 7.08 -12.09 9.79
N THR A 53 8.11 -11.82 10.59
CA THR A 53 9.31 -11.11 10.15
C THR A 53 10.19 -11.99 9.27
N ILE A 54 10.83 -11.37 8.27
CA ILE A 54 11.73 -12.06 7.35
C ILE A 54 12.99 -12.46 8.12
N TYR A 55 13.38 -13.73 7.94
CA TYR A 55 14.58 -14.25 8.58
C TYR A 55 15.84 -13.64 7.96
N GLY A 56 16.74 -13.17 8.84
CA GLY A 56 18.06 -12.66 8.45
C GLY A 56 18.11 -11.17 8.15
N LEU A 57 17.05 -10.39 8.43
CA LEU A 57 17.08 -8.92 8.33
C LEU A 57 17.84 -8.27 9.50
N SER A 58 18.54 -7.16 9.21
CA SER A 58 19.14 -6.31 10.23
C SER A 58 18.05 -5.57 11.07
N PRO A 59 18.25 -5.36 12.39
CA PRO A 59 17.32 -4.59 13.22
C PRO A 59 17.13 -3.13 12.79
N GLY A 60 18.05 -2.59 11.98
CA GLY A 60 18.04 -1.20 11.50
C GLY A 60 17.37 -1.00 10.14
N VAL A 61 16.44 -1.86 9.72
CA VAL A 61 15.71 -1.67 8.46
C VAL A 61 14.87 -0.39 8.55
N ILE A 62 15.28 0.62 7.79
CA ILE A 62 14.56 1.87 7.66
C ILE A 62 13.28 1.60 6.85
N ASP A 63 12.11 1.97 7.40
CA ASP A 63 10.83 1.84 6.70
C ASP A 63 10.66 2.97 5.69
N LEU A 64 11.10 2.71 4.45
CA LEU A 64 11.01 3.66 3.35
C LEU A 64 9.56 4.00 2.95
N PHE A 65 8.65 3.05 3.14
CA PHE A 65 7.30 3.11 2.58
C PHE A 65 6.23 3.49 3.60
N ALA A 66 6.61 3.98 4.78
CA ALA A 66 5.66 4.32 5.85
C ALA A 66 4.46 5.16 5.35
N GLY A 67 4.69 6.12 4.44
CA GLY A 67 3.63 6.96 3.86
C GLY A 67 2.75 6.28 2.80
N PHE A 68 3.22 5.19 2.18
CA PHE A 68 2.52 4.46 1.12
C PHE A 68 1.95 3.12 1.60
N ARG A 69 2.36 2.66 2.78
CA ARG A 69 1.93 1.41 3.43
C ARG A 69 0.43 1.21 3.48
N ALA A 70 -0.29 2.26 3.85
CA ALA A 70 -1.76 2.21 3.94
C ALA A 70 -2.42 1.85 2.61
N VAL A 71 -1.83 2.27 1.48
CA VAL A 71 -2.38 2.00 0.15
C VAL A 71 -1.79 0.71 -0.44
N MET A 72 -0.54 0.39 -0.14
CA MET A 72 0.12 -0.83 -0.64
C MET A 72 -0.17 -2.09 0.21
N ALA A 73 -0.90 -1.95 1.32
CA ALA A 73 -1.28 -3.04 2.21
C ALA A 73 -0.12 -3.99 2.58
N GLY A 74 1.08 -3.43 2.78
CA GLY A 74 2.29 -4.17 3.16
C GLY A 74 2.70 -3.90 4.61
N ALA A 75 3.68 -4.66 5.12
CA ALA A 75 4.26 -4.46 6.46
C ALA A 75 5.79 -4.62 6.47
N SER A 76 6.52 -3.74 7.17
CA SER A 76 7.97 -3.59 7.03
C SER A 76 8.69 -4.77 7.61
N GLY A 77 9.68 -5.29 6.90
CA GLY A 77 10.44 -6.44 7.35
C GLY A 77 9.60 -7.69 7.59
N SER A 78 8.36 -7.75 7.11
CA SER A 78 7.47 -8.93 7.18
C SER A 78 7.42 -9.67 5.84
N LEU A 79 6.86 -10.88 5.83
CA LEU A 79 6.63 -11.61 4.58
C LEU A 79 5.67 -10.85 3.63
N ALA A 80 4.83 -9.97 4.17
CA ALA A 80 3.96 -9.08 3.42
C ALA A 80 4.62 -7.74 3.03
N HIS A 81 5.96 -7.64 2.97
CA HIS A 81 6.65 -6.38 2.71
C HIS A 81 6.23 -5.68 1.41
N LEU A 82 6.19 -6.42 0.30
CA LEU A 82 5.76 -5.89 -1.00
C LEU A 82 4.24 -5.62 -1.05
N GLY A 83 3.46 -6.26 -0.17
CA GLY A 83 2.02 -6.14 -0.10
C GLY A 83 1.35 -6.43 -1.46
N ILE A 84 0.43 -5.54 -1.85
CA ILE A 84 -0.24 -5.59 -3.17
C ILE A 84 0.54 -4.85 -4.27
N GLY A 85 1.71 -4.28 -3.96
CA GLY A 85 2.50 -3.43 -4.86
C GLY A 85 2.67 -4.05 -6.25
N PRO A 86 3.25 -5.26 -6.39
CA PRO A 86 3.47 -5.91 -7.68
C PRO A 86 2.18 -6.16 -8.47
N ILE A 87 1.06 -6.41 -7.78
CA ILE A 87 -0.25 -6.66 -8.39
C ILE A 87 -0.77 -5.38 -9.05
N VAL A 88 -0.70 -4.27 -8.32
CA VAL A 88 -1.14 -2.95 -8.81
C VAL A 88 -0.19 -2.44 -9.89
N THR A 89 1.13 -2.56 -9.71
CA THR A 89 2.12 -2.11 -10.69
C THR A 89 1.95 -2.82 -12.03
N ALA A 90 1.80 -4.15 -12.02
CA ALA A 90 1.54 -4.92 -13.23
C ALA A 90 0.22 -4.50 -13.90
N SER A 91 -0.83 -4.25 -13.12
CA SER A 91 -2.10 -3.73 -13.64
C SER A 91 -1.94 -2.35 -14.28
N ILE A 92 -1.19 -1.42 -13.67
CA ILE A 92 -0.92 -0.08 -14.23
C ILE A 92 -0.22 -0.19 -15.58
N ILE A 93 0.87 -0.95 -15.64
CA ILE A 93 1.67 -1.09 -16.87
C ILE A 93 0.80 -1.61 -18.01
N LEU A 94 0.02 -2.65 -17.74
CA LEU A 94 -0.84 -3.26 -18.76
C LEU A 94 -2.01 -2.34 -19.16
N GLN A 95 -2.63 -1.64 -18.21
CA GLN A 95 -3.65 -0.63 -18.49
C GLN A 95 -3.10 0.53 -19.33
N LEU A 96 -1.88 1.00 -19.04
CA LEU A 96 -1.22 2.05 -19.79
C LEU A 96 -0.91 1.61 -21.22
N PHE A 97 -0.39 0.40 -21.42
CA PHE A 97 -0.08 -0.11 -22.76
C PHE A 97 -1.31 -0.35 -23.62
N VAL A 98 -2.41 -0.83 -23.04
CA VAL A 98 -3.69 -0.99 -23.76
C VAL A 98 -4.36 0.37 -24.00
N GLY A 99 -4.35 1.26 -23.00
CA GLY A 99 -4.93 2.61 -23.11
C GLY A 99 -4.21 3.48 -24.12
N ALA A 100 -2.87 3.40 -24.18
CA ALA A 100 -2.03 4.07 -25.17
C ALA A 100 -2.08 3.41 -26.57
N LYS A 101 -2.85 2.31 -26.73
CA LYS A 101 -2.94 1.50 -27.95
C LYS A 101 -1.58 0.99 -28.48
N ILE A 102 -0.58 0.89 -27.61
CA ILE A 102 0.70 0.21 -27.90
C ILE A 102 0.43 -1.29 -28.07
N ILE A 103 -0.49 -1.82 -27.26
CA ILE A 103 -1.02 -3.16 -27.35
C ILE A 103 -2.46 -3.07 -27.85
N ASN A 104 -2.69 -3.48 -29.10
CA ASN A 104 -4.03 -3.55 -29.67
C ASN A 104 -4.76 -4.80 -29.18
N LEU A 105 -5.38 -4.71 -27.99
CA LEU A 105 -6.30 -5.71 -27.45
C LEU A 105 -7.71 -5.12 -27.39
N ASP A 106 -8.67 -5.83 -27.97
CA ASP A 106 -10.07 -5.46 -27.91
C ASP A 106 -10.72 -6.13 -26.70
N LEU A 107 -10.78 -5.40 -25.58
CA LEU A 107 -11.41 -5.86 -24.34
C LEU A 107 -12.92 -6.09 -24.46
N THR A 108 -13.54 -5.96 -25.63
CA THR A 108 -14.91 -6.45 -25.85
C THR A 108 -14.94 -7.95 -26.17
N LYS A 109 -13.88 -8.48 -26.79
CA LYS A 109 -13.76 -9.89 -27.19
C LYS A 109 -13.31 -10.77 -26.03
N SER A 110 -13.89 -11.97 -25.95
CA SER A 110 -13.58 -12.94 -24.89
C SER A 110 -12.14 -13.46 -24.95
N GLU A 111 -11.61 -13.70 -26.15
CA GLU A 111 -10.24 -14.20 -26.34
C GLU A 111 -9.20 -13.17 -25.90
N ASP A 112 -9.36 -11.91 -26.30
CA ASP A 112 -8.46 -10.82 -25.91
C ASP A 112 -8.53 -10.53 -24.39
N LYS A 113 -9.70 -10.66 -23.76
CA LYS A 113 -9.83 -10.61 -22.29
C LYS A 113 -9.05 -11.72 -21.61
N MET A 114 -9.09 -12.93 -22.15
CA MET A 114 -8.37 -14.07 -21.60
C MET A 114 -6.85 -13.84 -21.69
N ILE A 115 -6.36 -13.35 -22.82
CA ILE A 115 -4.94 -13.02 -23.01
C ILE A 115 -4.52 -11.88 -22.10
N TYR A 116 -5.35 -10.84 -21.97
CA TYR A 116 -5.12 -9.73 -21.04
C TYR A 116 -4.95 -10.25 -19.61
N GLN A 117 -5.89 -11.07 -19.13
CA GLN A 117 -5.84 -11.65 -17.78
C GLN A 117 -4.64 -12.59 -17.62
N GLY A 118 -4.33 -13.42 -18.62
CA GLY A 118 -3.19 -14.32 -18.58
C GLY A 118 -1.86 -13.60 -18.53
N PHE A 119 -1.69 -12.58 -19.37
CA PHE A 119 -0.49 -11.76 -19.41
C PHE A 119 -0.32 -10.93 -18.13
N GLN A 120 -1.42 -10.38 -17.59
CA GLN A 120 -1.38 -9.67 -16.31
C GLN A 120 -0.76 -10.53 -15.21
N LYS A 121 -1.15 -11.81 -15.11
CA LYS A 121 -0.59 -12.73 -14.11
C LYS A 121 0.90 -12.96 -14.26
N ILE A 122 1.37 -13.17 -15.48
CA ILE A 122 2.81 -13.32 -15.77
C ILE A 122 3.55 -12.04 -15.38
N LEU A 123 2.97 -10.88 -15.72
CA LEU A 123 3.55 -9.60 -15.40
C LEU A 123 3.63 -9.37 -13.89
N ILE A 124 2.64 -9.80 -13.10
CA ILE A 124 2.68 -9.73 -11.63
C ILE A 124 3.91 -10.47 -11.08
N ILE A 125 4.19 -11.68 -11.58
CA ILE A 125 5.34 -12.47 -11.13
C ILE A 125 6.67 -11.80 -11.49
N ILE A 126 6.76 -11.25 -12.70
CA ILE A 126 7.92 -10.47 -13.11
C ILE A 126 8.07 -9.25 -12.19
N MET A 127 6.98 -8.55 -11.89
CA MET A 127 6.99 -7.39 -11.00
C MET A 127 7.41 -7.73 -9.57
N ILE A 128 7.06 -8.93 -9.06
CA ILE A 128 7.54 -9.38 -7.75
C ILE A 128 9.08 -9.42 -7.73
N PHE A 129 9.72 -9.97 -8.77
CA PHE A 129 11.18 -9.97 -8.84
C PHE A 129 11.77 -8.57 -9.05
N VAL A 130 11.16 -7.78 -9.94
CA VAL A 130 11.59 -6.41 -10.25
C VAL A 130 11.48 -5.49 -9.04
N GLU A 131 10.53 -5.72 -8.13
CA GLU A 131 10.40 -4.96 -6.88
C GLU A 131 11.25 -5.58 -5.76
N ALA A 132 11.29 -6.91 -5.60
CA ALA A 132 12.02 -7.56 -4.51
C ALA A 132 13.55 -7.43 -4.63
N ILE A 133 14.11 -7.63 -5.82
CA ILE A 133 15.58 -7.60 -6.02
C ILE A 133 16.13 -6.23 -5.62
N PRO A 134 15.67 -5.10 -6.20
CA PRO A 134 16.27 -3.82 -5.89
C PRO A 134 16.10 -3.44 -4.41
N GLN A 135 14.99 -3.80 -3.77
CA GLN A 135 14.77 -3.55 -2.34
C GLN A 135 15.79 -4.28 -1.45
N VAL A 136 16.16 -5.53 -1.76
CA VAL A 136 17.19 -6.31 -1.03
C VAL A 136 18.60 -5.79 -1.27
N PHE A 137 18.90 -5.31 -2.48
CA PHE A 137 20.20 -4.70 -2.78
C PHE A 137 20.32 -3.27 -2.23
N GLY A 138 19.21 -2.57 -2.04
CA GLY A 138 19.16 -1.21 -1.50
C GLY A 138 19.14 -1.17 0.03
N TYR A 139 17.98 -1.36 0.63
CA TYR A 139 17.72 -1.03 2.04
C TYR A 139 17.36 -2.22 2.93
N LEU A 140 16.87 -3.35 2.39
CA LEU A 140 16.65 -4.59 3.14
C LEU A 140 17.95 -5.38 3.30
N LYS A 141 18.91 -4.80 4.04
CA LYS A 141 20.23 -5.39 4.24
C LYS A 141 20.16 -6.62 5.18
N PRO A 142 20.81 -7.74 4.82
CA PRO A 142 20.94 -8.87 5.73
C PRO A 142 21.76 -8.49 6.97
N SER A 143 21.50 -9.14 8.10
CA SER A 143 22.26 -8.95 9.33
C SER A 143 23.68 -9.51 9.22
N ASP A 144 24.64 -8.91 9.91
CA ASP A 144 26.05 -9.34 9.89
C ASP A 144 26.20 -10.81 10.32
N ALA A 145 25.46 -11.23 11.35
CA ALA A 145 25.43 -12.62 11.80
C ALA A 145 24.90 -13.62 10.73
N PHE A 146 23.97 -13.18 9.88
CA PHE A 146 23.44 -14.02 8.80
C PHE A 146 24.38 -14.04 7.59
N ILE A 147 25.07 -12.92 7.34
CA ILE A 147 26.15 -12.84 6.34
C ILE A 147 27.29 -13.78 6.73
N ASP A 148 27.69 -13.82 8.00
CA ASP A 148 28.76 -14.68 8.50
C ASP A 148 28.42 -16.17 8.38
N ALA A 149 27.14 -16.53 8.50
CA ALA A 149 26.68 -17.92 8.43
C ALA A 149 26.56 -18.48 6.99
N VAL A 150 26.10 -17.66 6.03
CA VAL A 150 25.70 -18.13 4.69
C VAL A 150 26.43 -17.42 3.55
N GLY A 151 27.13 -16.33 3.85
CA GLY A 151 27.75 -15.43 2.87
C GLY A 151 26.76 -14.41 2.31
N LEU A 152 27.26 -13.21 1.97
CA LEU A 152 26.46 -12.06 1.54
C LEU A 152 25.54 -12.36 0.33
N GLY A 153 26.05 -13.12 -0.64
CA GLY A 153 25.29 -13.46 -1.86
C GLY A 153 24.09 -14.36 -1.54
N MET A 154 24.32 -15.46 -0.82
CA MET A 154 23.26 -16.40 -0.45
C MET A 154 22.27 -15.79 0.53
N ALA A 155 22.73 -14.98 1.49
CA ALA A 155 21.87 -14.25 2.41
C ALA A 155 20.86 -13.36 1.66
N ARG A 156 21.32 -12.60 0.66
CA ARG A 156 20.45 -11.78 -0.20
C ARG A 156 19.48 -12.63 -1.02
N THR A 157 19.95 -13.71 -1.63
CA THR A 157 19.08 -14.60 -2.42
C THR A 157 17.97 -15.23 -1.57
N LEU A 158 18.28 -15.64 -0.34
CA LEU A 158 17.30 -16.21 0.59
C LEU A 158 16.25 -15.17 1.02
N ILE A 159 16.64 -13.91 1.23
CA ILE A 159 15.70 -12.81 1.52
C ILE A 159 14.80 -12.55 0.31
N VAL A 160 15.35 -12.49 -0.90
CA VAL A 160 14.57 -12.33 -2.14
C VAL A 160 13.55 -13.46 -2.30
N LEU A 161 13.95 -14.70 -2.01
CA LEU A 161 13.07 -15.85 -2.10
C LEU A 161 11.94 -15.78 -1.06
N GLN A 162 12.22 -15.33 0.17
CA GLN A 162 11.18 -15.11 1.18
C GLN A 162 10.17 -14.03 0.75
N LEU A 163 10.66 -12.90 0.22
CA LEU A 163 9.80 -11.83 -0.34
C LEU A 163 8.95 -12.34 -1.50
N PHE A 164 9.55 -13.13 -2.39
CA PHE A 164 8.84 -13.76 -3.50
C PHE A 164 7.71 -14.67 -3.02
N MET A 165 7.98 -15.53 -2.04
CA MET A 165 6.98 -16.43 -1.47
C MET A 165 5.84 -15.66 -0.81
N GLY A 166 6.14 -14.61 -0.04
CA GLY A 166 5.13 -13.75 0.58
C GLY A 166 4.22 -13.07 -0.43
N ALA A 167 4.82 -12.43 -1.44
CA ALA A 167 4.06 -11.76 -2.50
C ALA A 167 3.26 -12.75 -3.36
N LEU A 168 3.78 -13.95 -3.61
CA LEU A 168 3.07 -15.02 -4.31
C LEU A 168 1.82 -15.48 -3.53
N ILE A 169 1.94 -15.63 -2.21
CA ILE A 169 0.79 -16.00 -1.36
C ILE A 169 -0.28 -14.91 -1.42
N ILE A 170 0.11 -13.62 -1.30
CA ILE A 170 -0.84 -12.49 -1.40
C ILE A 170 -1.53 -12.47 -2.76
N TYR A 171 -0.80 -12.70 -3.85
CA TYR A 171 -1.36 -12.82 -5.19
C TYR A 171 -2.38 -13.97 -5.30
N LEU A 172 -2.04 -15.16 -4.79
CA LEU A 172 -2.94 -16.32 -4.81
C LEU A 172 -4.21 -16.05 -3.99
N MET A 173 -4.08 -15.37 -2.84
CA MET A 173 -5.21 -14.98 -2.02
C MET A 173 -6.10 -13.95 -2.70
N ASP A 174 -5.53 -12.98 -3.43
CA ASP A 174 -6.32 -12.04 -4.25
C ASP A 174 -7.10 -12.78 -5.35
N GLU A 175 -6.48 -13.74 -6.02
CA GLU A 175 -7.16 -14.55 -7.05
C GLU A 175 -8.28 -15.41 -6.45
N LEU A 176 -8.06 -15.96 -5.25
CA LEU A 176 -9.05 -16.74 -4.50
C LEU A 176 -10.25 -15.87 -4.09
N ILE A 177 -10.02 -14.71 -3.49
CA ILE A 177 -11.09 -13.78 -3.06
C ILE A 177 -11.86 -13.26 -4.27
N SER A 178 -11.18 -12.89 -5.34
CA SER A 178 -11.82 -12.34 -6.54
C SER A 178 -12.76 -13.34 -7.24
N LYS A 179 -12.60 -14.65 -6.99
CA LYS A 179 -13.43 -15.72 -7.56
C LYS A 179 -14.44 -16.30 -6.57
N TRP A 180 -14.01 -16.54 -5.33
CA TRP A 180 -14.77 -17.25 -4.31
C TRP A 180 -15.25 -16.38 -3.15
N GLY A 181 -14.66 -15.20 -2.96
CA GLY A 181 -14.93 -14.30 -1.85
C GLY A 181 -15.91 -13.16 -2.18
N ILE A 182 -15.87 -12.13 -1.34
CA ILE A 182 -16.68 -10.92 -1.47
C ILE A 182 -15.75 -9.78 -1.94
N GLY A 183 -16.03 -9.22 -3.12
CA GLY A 183 -15.24 -8.11 -3.67
C GLY A 183 -13.92 -8.57 -4.31
N SER A 184 -12.89 -7.72 -4.24
CA SER A 184 -11.53 -7.99 -4.72
C SER A 184 -10.58 -8.10 -3.53
N GLY A 185 -9.60 -9.01 -3.61
CA GLY A 185 -8.62 -9.18 -2.54
C GLY A 185 -7.78 -7.93 -2.31
N VAL A 186 -7.37 -7.24 -3.37
CA VAL A 186 -6.69 -5.93 -3.29
C VAL A 186 -7.47 -4.95 -2.39
N SER A 187 -8.76 -4.77 -2.62
CA SER A 187 -9.59 -3.86 -1.81
C SER A 187 -9.74 -4.32 -0.36
N LEU A 188 -9.81 -5.64 -0.13
CA LEU A 188 -9.94 -6.22 1.20
C LEU A 188 -8.67 -6.01 2.03
N PHE A 189 -7.49 -6.23 1.43
CA PHE A 189 -6.21 -6.06 2.14
C PHE A 189 -5.92 -4.59 2.46
N ILE A 190 -6.27 -3.66 1.57
CA ILE A 190 -6.20 -2.22 1.87
C ILE A 190 -7.12 -1.88 3.05
N ALA A 191 -8.37 -2.34 3.02
CA ALA A 191 -9.31 -2.08 4.10
C ALA A 191 -8.83 -2.69 5.43
N ALA A 192 -8.26 -3.89 5.40
CA ALA A 192 -7.67 -4.55 6.57
C ALA A 192 -6.49 -3.74 7.14
N GLY A 193 -5.51 -3.36 6.31
CA GLY A 193 -4.34 -2.60 6.75
C GLY A 193 -4.67 -1.20 7.28
N VAL A 194 -5.61 -0.48 6.64
CA VAL A 194 -6.09 0.82 7.15
C VAL A 194 -6.86 0.66 8.47
N SER A 195 -7.68 -0.39 8.60
CA SER A 195 -8.41 -0.67 9.83
C SER A 195 -7.47 -1.03 10.98
N GLU A 196 -6.44 -1.84 10.71
CA GLU A 196 -5.38 -2.16 11.65
C GLU A 196 -4.62 -0.90 12.09
N ALA A 197 -4.25 -0.02 11.15
CA ALA A 197 -3.58 1.24 11.47
C ALA A 197 -4.43 2.16 12.37
N ILE A 198 -5.74 2.22 12.16
CA ILE A 198 -6.65 3.00 13.02
C ILE A 198 -6.73 2.38 14.42
N VAL A 199 -6.91 1.06 14.52
CA VAL A 199 -7.04 0.38 15.82
C VAL A 199 -5.73 0.47 16.61
N THR A 200 -4.60 0.23 15.96
CA THR A 200 -3.26 0.36 16.58
C THR A 200 -2.97 1.82 16.96
N GLY A 201 -3.28 2.79 16.10
CA GLY A 201 -3.14 4.21 16.44
C GLY A 201 -3.98 4.66 17.64
N LEU A 202 -5.12 4.00 17.89
CA LEU A 202 -6.00 4.30 19.03
C LEU A 202 -5.60 3.57 20.32
N PHE A 203 -5.31 2.27 20.24
CA PHE A 203 -5.22 1.36 21.40
C PHE A 203 -3.82 0.78 21.66
N ASN A 204 -2.77 1.32 21.03
CA ASN A 204 -1.41 0.83 21.28
C ASN A 204 -0.87 1.26 22.66
N TRP A 205 -0.55 0.27 23.49
CA TRP A 205 0.05 0.46 24.82
C TRP A 205 1.58 0.49 24.80
N LEU A 206 2.20 0.14 23.68
CA LEU A 206 3.66 0.17 23.51
C LEU A 206 4.16 1.61 23.38
N PRO A 207 5.36 1.92 23.88
CA PRO A 207 5.97 3.24 23.69
C PRO A 207 6.21 3.56 22.22
N ALA A 208 6.23 4.85 21.88
CA ALA A 208 6.54 5.32 20.51
C ALA A 208 7.94 4.87 20.04
N ASN A 209 8.91 4.82 20.95
CA ASN A 209 10.23 4.24 20.70
C ASN A 209 10.41 2.95 21.52
N PRO A 210 10.53 1.76 20.88
CA PRO A 210 10.71 0.48 21.57
C PRO A 210 12.00 0.39 22.40
N ASN A 211 13.02 1.18 22.05
CA ASN A 211 14.34 1.16 22.69
C ASN A 211 14.44 2.02 23.95
N MET A 212 13.39 2.79 24.29
CA MET A 212 13.34 3.62 25.48
C MET A 212 12.21 3.12 26.41
N PRO A 213 12.40 3.14 27.74
CA PRO A 213 11.33 2.80 28.66
C PRO A 213 10.16 3.78 28.52
N VAL A 214 8.97 3.36 28.94
CA VAL A 214 7.79 4.23 28.98
C VAL A 214 8.07 5.38 29.94
N SER A 215 8.12 6.60 29.41
CA SER A 215 8.46 7.81 30.16
C SER A 215 7.68 8.99 29.62
N MET A 216 7.79 10.17 30.24
CA MET A 216 7.14 11.38 29.72
C MET A 216 7.64 11.79 28.34
N GLN A 217 8.90 11.49 28.02
CA GLN A 217 9.48 11.74 26.69
C GLN A 217 9.16 10.61 25.70
N ASN A 218 8.70 9.46 26.18
CA ASN A 218 8.33 8.30 25.38
C ASN A 218 7.00 7.68 25.87
N PRO A 219 5.88 8.42 25.76
CA PRO A 219 4.57 7.92 26.14
C PRO A 219 4.12 6.77 25.22
N PRO A 220 3.15 5.95 25.67
CA PRO A 220 2.51 4.96 24.80
C PRO A 220 2.05 5.59 23.49
N ALA A 221 2.31 4.93 22.36
CA ALA A 221 2.05 5.46 21.02
C ALA A 221 0.56 5.62 20.71
N GLY A 222 -0.31 4.83 21.34
CA GLY A 222 -1.74 4.91 21.11
C GLY A 222 -2.35 6.17 21.71
N LEU A 223 -3.30 6.77 21.02
CA LEU A 223 -3.97 8.00 21.47
C LEU A 223 -4.57 7.85 22.88
N ILE A 224 -5.36 6.79 23.11
CA ILE A 224 -6.09 6.61 24.38
C ILE A 224 -5.11 6.27 25.52
N PRO A 225 -4.23 5.25 25.40
CA PRO A 225 -3.22 4.98 26.42
C PRO A 225 -2.24 6.13 26.65
N GLY A 226 -1.79 6.79 25.58
CA GLY A 226 -0.83 7.89 25.62
C GLY A 226 -1.40 9.13 26.30
N SER A 227 -2.60 9.56 25.90
CA SER A 227 -3.28 10.69 26.55
C SER A 227 -3.60 10.41 28.02
N TYR A 228 -4.02 9.18 28.36
CA TYR A 228 -4.24 8.78 29.75
C TYR A 228 -2.95 8.80 30.57
N TYR A 229 -1.87 8.23 30.03
CA TYR A 229 -0.57 8.20 30.71
C TYR A 229 -0.04 9.62 30.97
N ILE A 230 -0.07 10.48 29.94
CA ILE A 230 0.33 11.88 30.04
C ILE A 230 -0.54 12.61 31.09
N ALA A 231 -1.86 12.46 31.02
CA ALA A 231 -2.77 13.10 31.97
C ALA A 231 -2.59 12.63 33.42
N SER A 232 -2.20 11.36 33.63
CA SER A 232 -1.99 10.79 34.97
C SER A 232 -0.65 11.18 35.61
N GLN A 233 0.36 11.51 34.80
CA GLN A 233 1.72 11.78 35.27
C GLN A 233 2.03 13.29 35.41
N TYR A 234 1.30 14.17 34.70
CA TYR A 234 1.45 15.62 34.86
C TYR A 234 0.69 16.15 36.10
N THR A 235 1.29 17.12 36.81
CA THR A 235 0.53 17.94 37.77
C THR A 235 -0.38 18.93 37.02
N VAL A 236 -1.46 19.40 37.66
CA VAL A 236 -2.45 20.31 37.03
C VAL A 236 -1.79 21.55 36.41
N GLY A 237 -0.73 22.09 37.03
CA GLY A 237 0.06 23.20 36.48
C GLY A 237 0.89 22.83 35.25
N GLY A 238 1.57 21.67 35.26
CA GLY A 238 2.35 21.19 34.12
C GLY A 238 1.49 20.76 32.92
N LEU A 239 0.24 20.37 33.17
CA LEU A 239 -0.75 20.07 32.13
C LEU A 239 -1.14 21.31 31.34
N VAL A 240 -1.27 22.46 32.01
CA VAL A 240 -1.58 23.76 31.37
C VAL A 240 -0.40 24.29 30.56
N GLU A 241 0.83 24.10 31.04
CA GLU A 241 2.02 24.68 30.41
C GLU A 241 2.56 23.86 29.22
N ARG A 242 2.50 22.51 29.30
CA ARG A 242 2.99 21.62 28.24
C ARG A 242 2.07 20.44 27.92
N GLY A 243 1.37 19.89 28.92
CA GLY A 243 0.59 18.66 28.74
C GLY A 243 -0.54 18.77 27.70
N TYR A 244 -1.26 19.89 27.62
CA TYR A 244 -2.28 20.09 26.58
C TYR A 244 -1.66 20.18 25.18
N GLY A 245 -0.52 20.84 25.03
CA GLY A 245 0.19 20.90 23.75
C GLY A 245 0.66 19.53 23.30
N ASP A 246 1.22 18.75 24.23
CA ASP A 246 1.71 17.39 23.95
C ASP A 246 0.56 16.45 23.56
N ILE A 247 -0.55 16.43 24.32
CA ILE A 247 -1.71 15.57 24.02
C ILE A 247 -2.42 15.98 22.71
N LEU A 248 -2.53 17.28 22.43
CA LEU A 248 -3.33 17.78 21.32
C LEU A 248 -2.55 17.87 20.00
N ILE A 249 -1.23 18.11 20.01
CA ILE A 249 -0.46 18.45 18.80
C ILE A 249 0.82 17.62 18.66
N PHE A 250 1.64 17.52 19.71
CA PHE A 250 3.01 16.99 19.58
C PHE A 250 3.14 15.47 19.80
N HIS A 251 2.10 14.80 20.29
CA HIS A 251 2.08 13.36 20.41
C HIS A 251 1.93 12.67 19.05
N ALA A 252 2.57 11.50 18.88
CA ALA A 252 2.60 10.75 17.62
C ALA A 252 1.21 10.45 17.06
N ASN A 253 0.25 10.13 17.94
CA ASN A 253 -1.17 10.01 17.61
C ASN A 253 -1.96 11.00 18.45
N SER A 254 -2.10 12.24 17.98
CA SER A 254 -2.72 13.34 18.72
C SER A 254 -4.25 13.40 18.59
N ILE A 255 -4.93 14.04 19.55
CA ILE A 255 -6.40 14.20 19.51
C ILE A 255 -6.83 14.96 18.23
N ILE A 256 -6.03 15.92 17.78
CA ILE A 256 -6.35 16.66 16.56
C ILE A 256 -6.31 15.77 15.32
N ALA A 257 -5.42 14.76 15.29
CA ALA A 257 -5.39 13.78 14.22
C ALA A 257 -6.67 12.94 14.22
N LEU A 258 -7.16 12.49 15.39
CA LEU A 258 -8.42 11.76 15.49
C LEU A 258 -9.61 12.60 15.02
N ILE A 259 -9.72 13.84 15.50
CA ILE A 259 -10.81 14.75 15.10
C ILE A 259 -10.75 14.99 13.58
N GLY A 260 -9.55 15.21 13.03
CA GLY A 260 -9.34 15.33 11.58
C GLY A 260 -9.79 14.09 10.82
N THR A 261 -9.41 12.89 11.27
CA THR A 261 -9.85 11.63 10.68
C THR A 261 -11.36 11.46 10.74
N LEU A 262 -12.02 11.79 11.86
CA LEU A 262 -13.48 11.70 11.99
C LEU A 262 -14.20 12.68 11.05
N ILE A 263 -13.73 13.93 10.97
CA ILE A 263 -14.31 14.93 10.07
C ILE A 263 -14.20 14.47 8.62
N ILE A 264 -13.02 14.00 8.19
CA ILE A 264 -12.80 13.49 6.84
C ILE A 264 -13.66 12.25 6.60
N PHE A 265 -13.74 11.32 7.56
CA PHE A 265 -14.55 10.11 7.45
C PHE A 265 -16.04 10.44 7.22
N PHE A 266 -16.63 11.31 8.04
CA PHE A 266 -18.04 11.71 7.87
C PHE A 266 -18.26 12.48 6.57
N PHE A 267 -17.34 13.36 6.18
CA PHE A 267 -17.43 14.09 4.92
C PHE A 267 -17.39 13.15 3.71
N VAL A 268 -16.43 12.22 3.67
CA VAL A 268 -16.28 11.26 2.57
C VAL A 268 -17.48 10.29 2.55
N ALA A 269 -17.93 9.78 3.69
CA ALA A 269 -19.11 8.93 3.77
C ALA A 269 -20.38 9.65 3.27
N TYR A 270 -20.55 10.92 3.63
CA TYR A 270 -21.64 11.75 3.11
C TYR A 270 -21.54 11.92 1.60
N ALA A 271 -20.36 12.25 1.08
CA ALA A 271 -20.15 12.47 -0.35
C ALA A 271 -20.30 11.18 -1.18
N GLU A 272 -19.85 10.03 -0.67
CA GLU A 272 -19.98 8.72 -1.35
C GLU A 272 -21.43 8.20 -1.31
N SER A 273 -22.17 8.44 -0.22
CA SER A 273 -23.58 8.05 -0.11
C SER A 273 -24.52 8.89 -0.99
N SER A 274 -24.04 10.06 -1.46
CA SER A 274 -24.80 10.98 -2.30
C SER A 274 -24.97 10.43 -3.72
N ARG A 275 -26.23 10.27 -4.13
CA ARG A 275 -26.61 9.75 -5.44
C ARG A 275 -27.64 10.64 -6.12
N ILE A 276 -27.50 10.80 -7.43
CA ILE A 276 -28.48 11.45 -8.30
C ILE A 276 -29.32 10.35 -8.94
N GLU A 277 -30.62 10.33 -8.65
CA GLU A 277 -31.55 9.36 -9.23
C GLU A 277 -32.13 9.90 -10.54
N LEU A 278 -31.73 9.33 -11.67
CA LEU A 278 -32.32 9.65 -12.98
C LEU A 278 -33.58 8.82 -13.22
N PRO A 279 -34.74 9.43 -13.50
CA PRO A 279 -35.94 8.70 -13.85
C PRO A 279 -35.81 8.09 -15.24
N LEU A 280 -36.02 6.78 -15.36
CA LEU A 280 -36.05 6.06 -16.62
C LEU A 280 -37.47 5.50 -16.85
N ALA A 281 -37.96 5.67 -18.07
CA ALA A 281 -39.20 5.04 -18.51
C ALA A 281 -38.87 3.95 -19.54
N HIS A 282 -39.43 2.75 -19.38
CA HIS A 282 -39.28 1.70 -20.38
C HIS A 282 -40.17 2.01 -21.60
N GLY A 283 -39.58 2.00 -22.79
CA GLY A 283 -40.32 2.29 -24.05
C GLY A 283 -41.29 1.18 -24.47
N LEU A 284 -41.01 -0.08 -24.11
CA LEU A 284 -41.81 -1.25 -24.50
C LEU A 284 -42.90 -1.62 -23.47
N ALA A 285 -42.69 -1.30 -22.19
CA ALA A 285 -43.62 -1.62 -21.10
C ALA A 285 -44.23 -0.32 -20.55
N ARG A 286 -45.41 0.05 -21.08
CA ARG A 286 -46.13 1.25 -20.68
C ARG A 286 -46.44 1.20 -19.18
N GLY A 287 -45.95 2.18 -18.42
CA GLY A 287 -46.15 2.28 -16.96
C GLY A 287 -44.96 1.80 -16.10
N ALA A 288 -43.99 1.07 -16.67
CA ALA A 288 -42.77 0.71 -15.96
C ALA A 288 -41.80 1.89 -15.88
N ARG A 289 -41.79 2.56 -14.72
CA ARG A 289 -40.81 3.60 -14.37
C ARG A 289 -39.78 3.03 -13.40
N GLY A 290 -38.51 3.15 -13.75
CA GLY A 290 -37.38 2.84 -12.88
C GLY A 290 -36.64 4.13 -12.49
N ARG A 291 -35.85 4.07 -11.42
CA ARG A 291 -34.88 5.11 -11.10
C ARG A 291 -33.49 4.51 -11.21
N TYR A 292 -32.61 5.14 -11.96
CA TYR A 292 -31.21 4.74 -12.07
C TYR A 292 -30.35 5.67 -11.20
N PRO A 293 -29.84 5.19 -10.06
CA PRO A 293 -28.98 6.00 -9.21
C PRO A 293 -27.57 6.09 -9.81
N ILE A 294 -27.11 7.30 -10.08
CA ILE A 294 -25.72 7.60 -10.41
C ILE A 294 -25.07 8.18 -9.16
N ARG A 295 -23.95 7.60 -8.71
CA ARG A 295 -23.17 8.16 -7.58
C ARG A 295 -22.57 9.50 -8.01
N LEU A 296 -22.66 10.51 -7.14
CA LEU A 296 -22.15 11.85 -7.44
C LEU A 296 -20.63 11.82 -7.67
N ILE A 297 -19.90 11.12 -6.80
CA ILE A 297 -18.48 10.79 -7.00
C ILE A 297 -18.42 9.53 -7.86
N TYR A 298 -18.33 9.74 -9.17
CA TYR A 298 -18.21 8.63 -10.13
C TYR A 298 -16.80 8.04 -10.18
N ALA A 299 -15.77 8.86 -9.89
CA ALA A 299 -14.39 8.40 -9.83
C ALA A 299 -14.24 7.44 -8.65
N SER A 300 -14.18 6.14 -8.96
CA SER A 300 -13.87 5.06 -8.03
C SER A 300 -12.55 5.31 -7.27
N ASN A 301 -12.23 4.49 -6.27
CA ASN A 301 -10.97 4.57 -5.53
C ASN A 301 -9.74 4.12 -6.37
N ILE A 302 -9.97 3.51 -7.55
CA ILE A 302 -8.92 2.96 -8.41
C ILE A 302 -7.88 4.01 -8.83
N PRO A 303 -8.22 5.19 -9.39
CA PRO A 303 -7.21 6.16 -9.82
C PRO A 303 -6.29 6.64 -8.70
N VAL A 304 -6.84 6.82 -7.49
CA VAL A 304 -6.05 7.19 -6.31
C VAL A 304 -5.07 6.07 -5.95
N ILE A 305 -5.53 4.81 -5.93
CA ILE A 305 -4.68 3.64 -5.69
C ILE A 305 -3.55 3.57 -6.72
N LEU A 306 -3.87 3.76 -8.01
CA LEU A 306 -2.88 3.70 -9.09
C LEU A 306 -1.83 4.82 -8.94
N MET A 307 -2.25 6.04 -8.60
CA MET A 307 -1.33 7.17 -8.39
C MET A 307 -0.42 6.95 -7.18
N SER A 308 -0.96 6.49 -6.04
CA SER A 308 -0.16 6.21 -4.85
C SER A 308 0.87 5.10 -5.09
N ALA A 309 0.50 4.03 -5.80
CA ALA A 309 1.42 2.96 -6.17
C ALA A 309 2.51 3.45 -7.14
N LEU A 310 2.15 4.28 -8.12
CA LEU A 310 3.12 4.90 -9.03
C LEU A 310 4.13 5.77 -8.26
N LEU A 311 3.65 6.62 -7.35
CA LEU A 311 4.51 7.47 -6.53
C LEU A 311 5.43 6.66 -5.61
N ALA A 312 4.93 5.57 -5.02
CA ALA A 312 5.74 4.66 -4.22
C ALA A 312 6.87 4.04 -5.06
N ASN A 313 6.57 3.57 -6.27
CA ASN A 313 7.57 3.02 -7.18
C ASN A 313 8.60 4.08 -7.60
N ILE A 314 8.18 5.31 -7.93
CA ILE A 314 9.10 6.41 -8.25
C ILE A 314 10.04 6.69 -7.08
N ASN A 315 9.52 6.72 -5.84
CA ASN A 315 10.32 6.94 -4.65
C ASN A 315 11.31 5.80 -4.41
N MET A 316 10.86 4.54 -4.55
CA MET A 316 11.71 3.35 -4.48
C MET A 316 12.91 3.43 -5.44
N PHE A 317 12.63 3.70 -6.72
CA PHE A 317 13.67 3.78 -7.74
C PHE A 317 14.61 4.96 -7.49
N ALA A 318 14.09 6.10 -7.05
CA ALA A 318 14.92 7.25 -6.74
C ALA A 318 15.87 6.99 -5.56
N LEU A 319 15.41 6.37 -4.48
CA LEU A 319 16.27 5.97 -3.37
C LEU A 319 17.35 4.99 -3.86
N LEU A 320 16.96 3.98 -4.61
CA LEU A 320 17.89 2.96 -5.08
C LEU A 320 18.96 3.53 -6.00
N LEU A 321 18.55 4.38 -6.95
CA LEU A 321 19.47 5.06 -7.84
C LEU A 321 20.40 5.98 -7.04
N TYR A 322 19.90 6.66 -6.00
CA TYR A 322 20.73 7.51 -5.16
C TYR A 322 21.85 6.73 -4.44
N HIS A 323 21.55 5.54 -3.92
CA HIS A 323 22.54 4.67 -3.27
C HIS A 323 23.37 3.79 -4.23
N SER A 324 23.03 3.76 -5.51
CA SER A 324 23.78 3.01 -6.52
C SER A 324 24.84 3.90 -7.19
N ASP A 325 26.02 3.35 -7.48
CA ASP A 325 27.10 4.06 -8.20
C ASP A 325 26.89 4.05 -9.72
N VAL A 326 25.65 4.29 -10.19
CA VAL A 326 25.35 4.38 -11.62
C VAL A 326 25.83 5.74 -12.15
N PRO A 327 26.71 5.81 -13.17
CA PRO A 327 27.12 7.08 -13.76
C PRO A 327 25.90 7.89 -14.21
N LEU A 328 25.90 9.21 -13.97
CA LEU A 328 24.83 10.17 -14.30
C LEU A 328 23.52 10.11 -13.50
N LEU A 329 23.19 9.02 -12.83
CA LEU A 329 21.94 8.86 -12.06
C LEU A 329 22.20 8.72 -10.56
N GLY A 330 23.35 8.18 -10.17
CA GLY A 330 23.78 8.03 -8.79
C GLY A 330 24.11 9.35 -8.11
N LYS A 331 23.67 9.50 -6.85
CA LYS A 331 23.98 10.64 -5.94
C LYS A 331 23.56 12.03 -6.43
N ASN A 332 22.68 12.09 -7.41
CA ASN A 332 22.30 13.32 -8.08
C ASN A 332 21.13 14.02 -7.35
N TRP A 333 21.38 15.23 -6.85
CA TRP A 333 20.45 16.01 -6.01
C TRP A 333 19.10 16.35 -6.68
N TRP A 334 19.07 16.43 -8.00
CA TRP A 334 17.87 16.77 -8.78
C TRP A 334 16.81 15.66 -8.80
N LEU A 335 17.20 14.38 -8.67
CA LEU A 335 16.25 13.26 -8.60
C LEU A 335 15.67 13.13 -7.19
N GLY A 336 16.55 13.13 -6.18
CA GLY A 336 16.19 13.05 -4.77
C GLY A 336 17.44 12.88 -3.92
N ALA A 337 17.69 13.76 -2.94
CA ALA A 337 18.76 13.54 -1.97
C ALA A 337 18.21 12.81 -0.73
N TYR A 338 18.83 11.70 -0.38
CA TYR A 338 18.49 10.89 0.78
C TYR A 338 19.70 10.86 1.73
N PRO A 339 19.72 11.67 2.78
CA PRO A 339 20.79 11.61 3.79
C PRO A 339 20.84 10.23 4.47
N GLU A 340 21.99 9.85 5.02
CA GLU A 340 22.11 8.56 5.70
C GLU A 340 21.12 8.44 6.87
N GLY A 341 20.41 7.31 6.94
CA GLY A 341 19.38 7.08 7.96
C GLY A 341 17.99 7.63 7.61
N HIS A 342 17.84 8.37 6.50
CA HIS A 342 16.58 9.02 6.16
C HIS A 342 15.80 8.21 5.11
N SER A 343 14.51 7.98 5.37
CA SER A 343 13.56 7.36 4.43
C SER A 343 12.88 8.36 3.49
N ARG A 344 13.15 9.65 3.62
CA ARG A 344 12.45 10.67 2.85
C ARG A 344 13.44 11.51 2.06
N PRO A 345 13.09 11.90 0.82
CA PRO A 345 13.91 12.83 0.08
C PRO A 345 13.89 14.17 0.84
N THR A 346 15.03 14.85 0.96
CA THR A 346 15.12 16.19 1.56
C THR A 346 15.12 17.30 0.51
N MET A 347 15.47 16.96 -0.74
CA MET A 347 15.45 17.84 -1.90
C MET A 347 15.29 17.02 -3.19
N GLY A 348 14.87 17.66 -4.28
CA GLY A 348 14.79 17.06 -5.63
C GLY A 348 13.36 16.86 -6.15
N ALA A 349 13.23 16.29 -7.34
CA ALA A 349 11.93 16.05 -7.98
C ALA A 349 11.01 15.15 -7.14
N VAL A 350 11.55 14.12 -6.49
CA VAL A 350 10.76 13.20 -5.66
C VAL A 350 10.30 13.85 -4.35
N TRP A 351 10.98 14.90 -3.87
CA TRP A 351 10.49 15.69 -2.73
C TRP A 351 9.18 16.41 -3.07
N TYR A 352 9.07 17.03 -4.24
CA TYR A 352 7.83 17.68 -4.70
C TYR A 352 6.66 16.71 -4.90
N LEU A 353 6.97 15.43 -5.16
CA LEU A 353 5.98 14.37 -5.33
C LEU A 353 5.60 13.70 -4.00
N SER A 354 6.31 13.99 -2.91
CA SER A 354 6.08 13.38 -1.61
C SER A 354 4.98 14.14 -0.84
N PRO A 355 4.12 13.43 -0.08
CA PRO A 355 3.08 14.09 0.72
C PRO A 355 3.67 14.89 1.89
N LEU A 356 3.00 15.98 2.27
CA LEU A 356 3.37 16.82 3.42
C LEU A 356 2.96 16.16 4.74
N ASN A 357 3.86 16.09 5.72
CA ASN A 357 3.65 15.36 6.98
C ASN A 357 2.94 16.16 8.07
N GLY A 358 1.66 16.47 7.84
CA GLY A 358 0.81 17.06 8.87
C GLY A 358 1.29 18.41 9.39
N ILE A 359 0.60 18.91 10.42
CA ILE A 359 0.83 20.27 10.96
C ILE A 359 2.28 20.46 11.44
N THR A 360 2.89 19.41 11.99
CA THR A 360 4.28 19.41 12.46
C THR A 360 5.31 19.48 11.34
N GLY A 361 5.02 18.93 10.17
CA GLY A 361 5.98 18.89 9.05
C GLY A 361 5.94 20.07 8.10
N TRP A 362 4.82 20.81 8.00
CA TRP A 362 4.73 21.98 7.09
C TRP A 362 4.39 23.29 7.80
N LEU A 363 3.44 23.30 8.73
CA LEU A 363 2.93 24.54 9.34
C LEU A 363 3.83 25.04 10.47
N LEU A 364 4.21 24.15 11.40
CA LEU A 364 5.04 24.52 12.55
C LEU A 364 6.45 25.03 12.14
N PRO A 365 7.12 24.43 11.15
CA PRO A 365 8.39 24.96 10.63
C PRO A 365 8.24 26.33 9.97
N MET A 366 7.13 26.58 9.24
CA MET A 366 6.83 27.91 8.67
C MET A 366 6.59 28.96 9.75
N LEU A 367 6.06 28.57 10.91
CA LEU A 367 5.82 29.44 12.06
C LEU A 367 7.06 29.59 12.98
N GLY A 368 8.20 29.00 12.60
CA GLY A 368 9.46 29.09 13.36
C GLY A 368 9.58 28.14 14.55
N PHE A 369 8.63 27.23 14.74
CA PHE A 369 8.72 26.20 15.77
C PHE A 369 9.54 25.01 15.27
N ARG A 370 10.61 24.67 15.99
CA ARG A 370 11.36 23.41 15.79
C ARG A 370 10.69 22.32 16.60
N VAL A 371 10.02 21.39 15.94
CA VAL A 371 9.44 20.22 16.60
C VAL A 371 10.56 19.22 16.88
N ALA A 372 10.85 18.99 18.16
CA ALA A 372 11.74 17.91 18.58
C ALA A 372 10.99 16.58 18.39
N GLY A 373 11.45 15.76 17.44
CA GLY A 373 10.73 14.56 16.99
C GLY A 373 10.73 14.43 15.47
N ASP A 374 10.94 15.52 14.74
CA ASP A 374 11.54 15.44 13.40
C ASP A 374 13.04 15.17 13.57
N THR A 375 13.36 13.96 14.03
CA THR A 375 14.48 13.27 13.41
C THR A 375 14.00 12.86 12.01
N HIS A 376 13.90 13.86 11.13
CA HIS A 376 14.18 13.59 9.73
C HIS A 376 15.66 13.26 9.68
#